data_AF-A0A285UIH0-F1
#
_entry.id   AF-A0A285UIH0-F1
#
_cell.length_a   1.000
_cell.length_b   1.000
_cell.length_c   1.000
_cell.angle_alpha   90.00
_cell.angle_beta   90.00
_cell.angle_gamma   90.00
#
_symmetry.space_group_name_H-M   'P 1'
#
loop_
_entity.id
_entity.type
_entity.pdbx_description
1 polymer ?
#
loop_
_entity_poly.entity_id
_entity_poly.type
_entity_poly.pdbx_seq_one_letter_code
_entity_poly.pdbx_strand_id
1 'polypeptide(L)'
;MKSNLMLIILSLLFLLVGCNEISKETAHYPEDALKNIEVGNKEREIIIYGSHKVNEDLVLFVFRGVMNDKDVWIADVHKDDGQWVAKEIVQMNGPFKGKGNIQTVVTNDEFGYEVGYIESNNSETDDLNIIEIEGIEDWKIWIKKKL
;
A
#
# COMPACT_ATOMS: atom_id res chain seq x y z
N MET A 1 -25.26 54.84 13.58
CA MET A 1 -24.72 53.61 14.19
C MET A 1 -25.37 52.30 13.69
N LYS A 2 -26.22 52.29 12.66
CA LYS A 2 -26.85 51.05 12.13
C LYS A 2 -26.06 50.37 10.99
N SER A 3 -25.20 51.11 10.28
CA SER A 3 -24.48 50.60 9.10
C SER A 3 -23.32 49.65 9.44
N ASN A 4 -22.60 49.92 10.54
CA ASN A 4 -21.43 49.11 10.92
C ASN A 4 -21.80 47.72 11.48
N LEU A 5 -23.02 47.54 11.99
CA LEU A 5 -23.49 46.25 12.49
C LEU A 5 -23.77 45.26 11.34
N MET A 6 -24.18 45.78 10.18
CA MET A 6 -24.54 44.97 9.00
C MET A 6 -23.30 44.37 8.32
N LEU A 7 -22.16 45.08 8.36
CA LEU A 7 -20.86 44.60 7.84
C LEU A 7 -20.28 43.45 8.67
N ILE A 8 -20.49 43.45 9.99
CA ILE A 8 -20.01 42.40 10.91
C ILE A 8 -20.80 41.10 10.73
N ILE A 9 -22.11 41.20 10.45
CA ILE A 9 -22.95 40.02 10.19
C ILE A 9 -22.59 39.39 8.84
N LEU A 10 -22.24 40.20 7.84
CA LEU A 10 -21.86 39.72 6.51
C LEU A 10 -20.49 39.03 6.51
N SER A 11 -19.53 39.47 7.34
CA SER A 11 -18.22 38.81 7.47
C SER A 11 -18.29 37.48 8.23
N LEU A 12 -19.24 37.33 9.17
CA LEU A 12 -19.42 36.08 9.92
C LEU A 12 -19.99 34.93 9.05
N LEU A 13 -20.78 35.27 8.02
CA LEU A 13 -21.37 34.30 7.10
C LEU A 13 -20.34 33.61 6.20
N PHE A 14 -19.21 34.26 5.89
CA PHE A 14 -18.13 33.66 5.11
C PHE A 14 -17.25 32.68 5.89
N LEU A 15 -17.30 32.69 7.23
CA LEU A 15 -16.54 31.78 8.08
C LEU A 15 -17.24 30.42 8.30
N LEU A 16 -18.50 30.26 7.82
CA LEU A 16 -19.27 29.02 7.92
C LEU A 16 -19.22 28.15 6.66
N VAL A 17 -18.48 28.56 5.62
CA VAL A 17 -18.16 27.66 4.51
C VAL A 17 -17.05 26.75 5.00
N GLY A 18 -17.48 25.72 5.74
CA GLY A 18 -16.63 24.74 6.38
C GLY A 18 -15.64 24.14 5.38
N CYS A 19 -14.44 23.86 5.89
CA CYS A 19 -13.60 22.85 5.28
C CYS A 19 -14.45 21.57 5.15
N ASN A 20 -14.90 21.25 3.94
CA ASN A 20 -15.29 19.88 3.65
C ASN A 20 -14.00 19.07 3.82
N GLU A 21 -13.83 18.46 4.99
CA GLU A 21 -12.97 17.29 5.10
C GLU A 21 -13.50 16.31 4.05
N ILE A 22 -12.69 16.12 3.01
CA ILE A 22 -12.90 15.08 2.02
C ILE A 22 -12.90 13.78 2.82
N SER A 23 -14.09 13.24 3.09
CA SER A 23 -14.25 11.98 3.77
C SER A 23 -13.50 10.93 2.96
N LYS A 24 -12.35 10.47 3.46
CA LYS A 24 -11.71 9.27 2.92
C LYS A 24 -12.74 8.15 3.05
N GLU A 25 -13.05 7.49 1.94
CA GLU A 25 -13.97 6.36 1.95
C GLU A 25 -13.46 5.30 2.94
N THR A 26 -14.33 4.88 3.86
CA THR A 26 -13.99 3.85 4.84
C THR A 26 -13.81 2.52 4.13
N ALA A 27 -12.61 1.94 4.18
CA ALA A 27 -12.31 0.67 3.53
C ALA A 27 -12.72 -0.51 4.43
N HIS A 28 -13.68 -1.31 3.95
CA HIS A 28 -14.18 -2.49 4.65
C HIS A 28 -13.40 -3.76 4.32
N TYR A 29 -12.75 -3.78 3.16
CA TYR A 29 -11.85 -4.85 2.73
C TYR A 29 -10.41 -4.31 2.55
N PRO A 30 -9.37 -5.14 2.75
CA PRO A 30 -7.99 -4.71 2.56
C PRO A 30 -7.71 -4.14 1.17
N GLU A 31 -8.34 -4.69 0.12
CA GLU A 31 -8.19 -4.23 -1.26
C GLU A 31 -8.73 -2.80 -1.46
N ASP A 32 -9.79 -2.43 -0.73
CA ASP A 32 -10.35 -1.07 -0.79
C ASP A 32 -9.39 -0.05 -0.16
N ALA A 33 -8.66 -0.46 0.88
CA ALA A 33 -7.66 0.38 1.51
C ALA A 33 -6.49 0.68 0.56
N LEU A 34 -6.17 -0.25 -0.34
CA LEU A 34 -5.19 -0.04 -1.40
C LEU A 34 -5.72 0.95 -2.47
N LYS A 35 -6.98 0.82 -2.88
CA LYS A 35 -7.62 1.77 -3.82
C LYS A 35 -7.71 3.20 -3.26
N ASN A 36 -7.84 3.34 -1.94
CA ASN A 36 -7.79 4.64 -1.29
C ASN A 36 -6.45 5.37 -1.46
N ILE A 37 -5.37 4.68 -1.83
CA ILE A 37 -4.09 5.30 -2.21
C ILE A 37 -4.23 6.03 -3.56
N GLU A 38 -5.13 5.58 -4.44
CA GLU A 38 -5.44 6.22 -5.73
C GLU A 38 -6.27 7.50 -5.54
N VAL A 39 -7.01 7.61 -4.43
CA VAL A 39 -7.91 8.73 -4.10
C VAL A 39 -7.10 9.97 -3.72
N GLY A 40 -6.66 10.67 -4.76
CA GLY A 40 -5.80 11.86 -4.69
C GLY A 40 -4.99 12.06 -5.97
N ASN A 41 -4.87 11.02 -6.79
CA ASN A 41 -4.19 11.05 -8.07
C ASN A 41 -4.86 10.06 -9.04
N LYS A 42 -5.93 10.51 -9.71
CA LYS A 42 -6.81 9.71 -10.59
C LYS A 42 -6.10 8.97 -11.74
N GLU A 43 -4.81 9.25 -11.97
CA GLU A 43 -3.98 8.65 -13.00
C GLU A 43 -3.14 7.47 -12.49
N ARG A 44 -3.16 7.18 -11.18
CA ARG A 44 -2.43 6.04 -10.59
C ARG A 44 -3.33 4.81 -10.50
N GLU A 45 -3.58 4.18 -11.64
CA GLU A 45 -4.17 2.84 -11.65
C GLU A 45 -3.16 1.85 -11.04
N ILE A 46 -3.63 0.97 -10.15
CA ILE A 46 -2.82 -0.06 -9.50
C ILE A 46 -3.16 -1.45 -10.07
N ILE A 47 -2.12 -2.24 -10.39
CA ILE A 47 -2.26 -3.65 -10.76
C ILE A 47 -1.71 -4.50 -9.62
N ILE A 48 -2.59 -5.28 -8.99
CA ILE A 48 -2.25 -6.20 -7.89
C ILE A 48 -1.81 -7.53 -8.49
N TYR A 49 -0.62 -8.00 -8.11
CA TYR A 49 -0.09 -9.30 -8.52
C TYR A 49 -0.50 -10.42 -7.55
N GLY A 50 -0.61 -10.09 -6.28
CA GLY A 50 -1.05 -11.02 -5.26
C GLY A 50 -1.05 -10.39 -3.88
N SER A 51 -1.56 -11.15 -2.92
CA SER A 51 -1.58 -10.75 -1.52
C SER A 51 -1.23 -11.92 -0.62
N HIS A 52 -0.73 -11.59 0.57
CA HIS A 52 -0.47 -12.56 1.62
C HIS A 52 -0.98 -12.05 2.95
N LYS A 53 -1.88 -12.82 3.56
CA LYS A 53 -2.38 -12.56 4.91
C LYS A 53 -1.36 -13.03 5.93
N VAL A 54 -0.65 -12.10 6.58
CA VAL A 54 0.34 -12.41 7.62
C VAL A 54 -0.37 -12.83 8.92
N ASN A 55 -1.43 -12.10 9.28
CA ASN A 55 -2.29 -12.37 10.44
C ASN A 55 -3.71 -11.78 10.22
N GLU A 56 -4.58 -11.82 11.23
CA GLU A 56 -5.97 -11.33 11.12
C GLU A 56 -6.09 -9.82 10.86
N ASP A 57 -5.07 -9.04 11.22
CA ASP A 57 -5.07 -7.58 11.17
C ASP A 57 -4.05 -7.01 10.19
N LEU A 58 -3.34 -7.87 9.43
CA LEU A 58 -2.33 -7.46 8.45
C LEU A 58 -2.38 -8.32 7.18
N VAL A 59 -2.54 -7.63 6.04
CA VAL A 59 -2.39 -8.19 4.70
C VAL A 59 -1.34 -7.39 3.94
N LEU A 60 -0.43 -8.12 3.30
CA LEU A 60 0.56 -7.55 2.38
C LEU A 60 0.05 -7.67 0.96
N PHE A 61 0.16 -6.59 0.18
CA PHE A 61 -0.16 -6.58 -1.25
C PHE A 61 1.09 -6.33 -2.08
N VAL A 62 1.33 -7.18 -3.07
CA VAL A 62 2.34 -6.95 -4.11
C VAL A 62 1.63 -6.29 -5.29
N PHE A 63 2.09 -5.11 -5.70
CA PHE A 63 1.45 -4.37 -6.77
C PHE A 63 2.44 -3.53 -7.59
N ARG A 64 1.98 -3.06 -8.76
CA ARG A 64 2.63 -2.00 -9.55
C ARG A 64 1.66 -0.84 -9.77
N GLY A 65 2.21 0.36 -9.95
CA GLY A 65 1.43 1.49 -10.48
C GLY A 65 1.54 1.55 -12.00
N VAL A 66 0.44 1.83 -12.71
CA VAL A 66 0.41 1.89 -14.19
C VAL A 66 1.28 3.01 -14.75
N MET A 67 1.45 4.13 -14.02
CA MET A 67 2.38 5.20 -14.41
C MET A 67 3.86 4.83 -14.24
N ASN A 68 4.16 3.78 -13.48
CA ASN A 68 5.52 3.30 -13.24
C ASN A 68 5.53 1.77 -13.28
N ASP A 69 5.40 1.24 -14.49
CA ASP A 69 5.24 -0.18 -14.81
C ASP A 69 6.48 -1.04 -14.51
N LYS A 70 7.59 -0.40 -14.14
CA LYS A 70 8.87 -1.06 -13.85
C LYS A 70 9.08 -1.38 -12.39
N ASP A 71 8.43 -0.62 -11.51
CA ASP A 71 8.67 -0.70 -10.08
C ASP A 71 7.61 -1.55 -9.39
N VAL A 72 8.08 -2.50 -8.60
CA VAL A 72 7.26 -3.37 -7.76
C VAL A 72 7.17 -2.75 -6.37
N TRP A 73 6.00 -2.82 -5.76
CA TRP A 73 5.72 -2.24 -4.46
C TRP A 73 5.05 -3.25 -3.54
N ILE A 74 5.34 -3.13 -2.25
CA ILE A 74 4.61 -3.81 -1.18
C ILE A 74 3.80 -2.77 -0.42
N ALA A 75 2.50 -3.02 -0.23
CA ALA A 75 1.67 -2.25 0.68
C ALA A 75 1.35 -3.08 1.92
N ASP A 76 1.57 -2.45 3.07
CA ASP A 76 1.20 -2.94 4.38
C ASP A 76 -0.18 -2.40 4.71
N VAL A 77 -1.17 -3.30 4.68
CA VAL A 77 -2.57 -2.95 4.90
C VAL A 77 -3.02 -3.51 6.24
N HIS A 78 -3.25 -2.60 7.18
CA HIS A 78 -3.55 -2.91 8.56
C HIS A 78 -5.02 -2.68 8.85
N LYS A 79 -5.57 -3.46 9.77
CA LYS A 79 -6.85 -3.16 10.38
C LYS A 79 -6.66 -2.21 11.56
N ASP A 80 -7.19 -1.00 11.46
CA ASP A 80 -7.13 0.06 12.45
C ASP A 80 -8.55 0.53 12.78
N ASP A 81 -8.94 0.48 14.05
CA ASP A 81 -10.31 0.79 14.52
C ASP A 81 -11.43 0.11 13.69
N GLY A 82 -11.19 -1.14 13.26
CA GLY A 82 -12.15 -1.93 12.48
C GLY A 82 -12.20 -1.61 10.98
N GLN A 83 -11.34 -0.71 10.50
CA GLN A 83 -11.22 -0.33 9.09
C GLN A 83 -9.86 -0.73 8.54
N TRP A 84 -9.79 -1.07 7.26
CA TRP A 84 -8.50 -1.34 6.63
C TRP A 84 -7.85 -0.04 6.17
N VAL A 85 -6.55 0.09 6.42
CA VAL A 85 -5.77 1.28 6.09
C VAL A 85 -4.41 0.83 5.57
N ALA A 86 -4.03 1.30 4.38
CA ALA A 86 -2.66 1.20 3.90
C ALA A 86 -1.78 2.14 4.74
N LYS A 87 -0.92 1.55 5.59
CA LYS A 87 -0.08 2.29 6.55
C LYS A 87 1.30 2.58 5.97
N GLU A 88 1.88 1.60 5.31
CA GLU A 88 3.21 1.70 4.72
C GLU A 88 3.19 1.19 3.28
N ILE A 89 3.97 1.82 2.42
CA ILE A 89 4.17 1.42 1.03
C ILE A 89 5.66 1.46 0.76
N VAL A 90 6.25 0.31 0.49
CA VAL A 90 7.69 0.17 0.27
C VAL A 90 7.94 -0.22 -1.17
N GLN A 91 8.85 0.51 -1.83
CA GLN A 91 9.33 0.13 -3.14
C GLN A 91 10.26 -1.08 -3.00
N MET A 92 9.94 -2.14 -3.73
CA MET A 92 10.84 -3.25 -3.93
C MET A 92 11.86 -2.84 -4.99
N ASN A 93 12.97 -2.28 -4.53
CA ASN A 93 14.11 -2.01 -5.41
C ASN A 93 14.62 -3.36 -5.92
N GLY A 94 14.44 -3.58 -7.22
CA GLY A 94 14.59 -4.87 -7.89
C GLY A 94 15.88 -5.62 -7.58
N PRO A 95 15.93 -6.91 -7.95
CA PRO A 95 17.02 -7.80 -7.56
C PRO A 95 18.36 -7.25 -8.06
N PHE A 96 19.31 -7.13 -7.13
CA PHE A 96 20.62 -6.57 -7.42
C PHE A 96 21.50 -7.66 -8.04
N LYS A 97 22.03 -7.41 -9.24
CA LYS A 97 22.99 -8.33 -9.89
C LYS A 97 24.11 -8.70 -8.93
N GLY A 98 24.36 -10.00 -8.78
CA GLY A 98 25.46 -10.52 -7.95
C GLY A 98 25.14 -10.75 -6.48
N LYS A 99 23.88 -10.59 -6.03
CA LYS A 99 23.48 -10.87 -4.64
C LYS A 99 22.92 -12.29 -4.39
N GLY A 100 23.08 -13.19 -5.35
CA GLY A 100 22.61 -14.58 -5.26
C GLY A 100 21.12 -14.75 -5.58
N ASN A 101 20.66 -16.00 -5.50
CA ASN A 101 19.37 -16.44 -6.04
C ASN A 101 18.17 -16.16 -5.11
N ILE A 102 18.44 -15.66 -3.89
CA ILE A 102 17.44 -15.25 -2.89
C ILE A 102 17.95 -13.96 -2.26
N GLN A 103 17.10 -12.93 -2.17
CA GLN A 103 17.45 -11.63 -1.59
C GLN A 103 16.30 -11.13 -0.72
N THR A 104 16.58 -10.82 0.54
CA THR A 104 15.65 -10.10 1.42
C THR A 104 15.74 -8.60 1.13
N VAL A 105 14.59 -7.95 0.96
CA VAL A 105 14.50 -6.50 0.70
C VAL A 105 13.90 -5.79 1.90
N VAL A 106 12.84 -6.35 2.47
CA VAL A 106 12.12 -5.79 3.62
C VAL A 106 12.14 -6.81 4.75
N THR A 107 12.40 -6.31 5.96
CA THR A 107 12.27 -7.07 7.21
C THR A 107 11.52 -6.20 8.18
N ASN A 108 10.38 -6.70 8.66
CA ASN A 108 9.56 -6.02 9.64
C ASN A 108 9.43 -6.92 10.87
N ASP A 109 10.27 -6.66 11.86
CA ASP A 109 10.30 -7.46 13.09
C ASP A 109 9.11 -7.14 14.03
N GLU A 110 8.50 -5.95 13.90
CA GLU A 110 7.32 -5.56 14.68
C GLU A 110 6.10 -6.40 14.30
N PHE A 111 5.87 -6.58 12.99
CA PHE A 111 4.74 -7.33 12.46
C PHE A 111 5.08 -8.77 12.06
N GLY A 112 6.34 -9.17 12.24
CA GLY A 112 6.79 -10.55 12.08
C GLY A 112 6.76 -11.03 10.64
N TYR A 113 7.34 -10.29 9.70
CA TYR A 113 7.44 -10.74 8.31
C TYR A 113 8.75 -10.32 7.61
N GLU A 114 9.09 -11.04 6.56
CA GLU A 114 10.16 -10.71 5.61
C GLU A 114 9.63 -10.83 4.18
N VAL A 115 10.11 -9.94 3.31
CA VAL A 115 9.76 -9.94 1.88
C VAL A 115 11.02 -9.76 1.05
N GLY A 116 11.08 -10.46 -0.08
CA GLY A 116 12.24 -10.40 -0.95
C GLY A 116 12.00 -10.97 -2.34
N TYR A 117 13.09 -11.10 -3.09
CA TYR A 117 13.13 -11.70 -4.42
C TYR A 117 13.74 -13.09 -4.37
N ILE A 118 13.22 -14.00 -5.20
CA ILE A 118 13.79 -15.34 -5.46
C ILE A 118 13.81 -15.60 -6.96
N GLU A 119 14.90 -16.16 -7.48
CA GLU A 119 14.98 -16.52 -8.90
C GLU A 119 13.92 -17.57 -9.23
N SER A 120 13.25 -17.42 -10.38
CA SER A 120 12.13 -18.29 -10.79
C SER A 120 12.51 -19.77 -10.90
N ASN A 121 13.80 -20.07 -11.14
CA ASN A 121 14.32 -21.44 -11.27
C ASN A 121 14.76 -22.07 -9.95
N ASN A 122 14.72 -21.31 -8.85
CA ASN A 122 15.11 -21.81 -7.54
C ASN A 122 13.98 -22.65 -6.95
N SER A 123 14.33 -23.72 -6.23
CA SER A 123 13.34 -24.57 -5.58
C SER A 123 12.63 -23.79 -4.49
N GLU A 124 11.30 -23.76 -4.56
CA GLU A 124 10.47 -23.17 -3.51
C GLU A 124 10.77 -23.89 -2.19
N THR A 125 11.08 -23.13 -1.14
CA THR A 125 11.18 -23.68 0.21
C THR A 125 9.78 -23.68 0.83
N ASP A 126 9.40 -24.76 1.50
CA ASP A 126 8.02 -25.02 1.99
C ASP A 126 7.40 -23.90 2.86
N ASP A 127 8.21 -23.01 3.41
CA ASP A 127 7.78 -21.93 4.32
C ASP A 127 7.58 -20.56 3.65
N LEU A 128 7.69 -20.47 2.32
CA LEU A 128 7.55 -19.20 1.59
C LEU A 128 6.24 -19.12 0.81
N ASN A 129 5.56 -17.98 0.93
CA ASN A 129 4.49 -17.63 0.00
C ASN A 129 5.13 -16.95 -1.22
N ILE A 130 4.92 -17.52 -2.41
CA ILE A 130 5.51 -17.05 -3.65
C ILE A 130 4.44 -16.33 -4.49
N ILE A 131 4.76 -15.13 -4.95
CA ILE A 131 3.92 -14.32 -5.83
C ILE A 131 4.71 -14.05 -7.12
N GLU A 132 4.16 -14.52 -8.23
CA GLU A 132 4.72 -14.28 -9.56
C GLU A 132 4.34 -12.89 -10.06
N ILE A 133 5.28 -12.22 -10.71
CA ILE A 133 5.06 -10.89 -11.26
C ILE A 133 5.00 -11.01 -12.78
N GLU A 134 3.83 -10.74 -13.35
CA GLU A 134 3.67 -10.69 -14.80
C GLU A 134 4.60 -9.62 -15.40
N GLY A 135 5.42 -10.03 -16.36
CA GLY A 135 6.41 -9.18 -17.02
C GLY A 135 7.83 -9.23 -16.41
N ILE A 136 8.04 -9.97 -15.32
CA ILE A 136 9.37 -10.22 -14.74
C ILE A 136 9.62 -11.73 -14.68
N GLU A 137 10.19 -12.28 -15.76
CA GLU A 137 10.30 -13.74 -15.93
C GLU A 137 11.36 -14.38 -15.02
N ASP A 138 12.41 -13.64 -14.67
CA ASP A 138 13.56 -14.18 -13.94
C ASP A 138 13.38 -14.22 -12.42
N TRP A 139 12.39 -13.51 -11.88
CA TRP A 139 12.25 -13.30 -10.44
C TRP A 139 10.79 -13.33 -9.96
N LYS A 140 10.60 -13.93 -8.80
CA LYS A 140 9.35 -13.94 -8.04
C LYS A 140 9.53 -13.20 -6.72
N ILE A 141 8.42 -12.78 -6.12
CA ILE A 141 8.41 -12.26 -4.75
C ILE A 141 8.19 -13.42 -3.80
N TRP A 142 8.99 -13.50 -2.75
CA TRP A 142 8.71 -14.38 -1.63
C TRP A 142 8.32 -13.56 -0.41
N ILE A 143 7.38 -14.10 0.37
CA ILE A 143 6.92 -13.55 1.63
C ILE A 143 7.04 -14.66 2.68
N LYS A 144 7.68 -14.34 3.80
CA LYS A 144 7.83 -15.24 4.94
C LYS A 144 7.26 -14.61 6.20
N LYS A 145 6.43 -15.37 6.92
CA LYS A 145 6.06 -15.02 8.28
C LYS A 145 7.17 -15.41 9.26
N LYS A 146 7.62 -14.47 10.08
CA LYS A 146 8.49 -14.72 11.24
C LYS A 146 7.60 -15.06 12.43
N LEU A 147 7.77 -16.28 12.96
CA LEU A 147 7.11 -16.74 14.18
C LEU A 147 7.73 -16.09 15.42
#